data_AF-A0A6P0RQF4-F1
#
_entry.id   AF-A0A6P0RQF4-F1
#
_cell.length_a   1.000
_cell.length_b   1.000
_cell.length_c   1.000
_cell.angle_alpha   90.00
_cell.angle_beta   90.00
_cell.angle_gamma   90.00
#
_symmetry.space_group_name_H-M   'P 1'
#
loop_
_entity.id
_entity.type
_entity.pdbx_description
1 polymer ?
#
loop_
_entity_poly.entity_id
_entity_poly.type
_entity_poly.pdbx_seq_one_letter_code
_entity_poly.pdbx_strand_id
1 'polypeptide(L)'
;MEIEPDDLDFKPDYRHKAAAAHLANGFTNQEAADVARVSTATIERWKRLKGFQQLVEESRSQAFDYIDARERQLLETNFNLRSQRMDLALLLLGKLREHIEGLQPEDISIRSLAGLLGAVCSLQSASEDDLIKSMWICEKYGYKVNK
;
A
#
# COMPACT_ATOMS: atom_id res chain seq x y z
N MET A 1 -26.97 20.40 41.57
CA MET A 1 -26.34 19.41 40.67
C MET A 1 -27.42 19.07 39.65
N GLU A 2 -27.50 19.87 38.59
CA GLU A 2 -28.52 19.66 37.54
C GLU A 2 -28.11 18.41 36.76
N ILE A 3 -28.98 17.41 36.79
CA ILE A 3 -28.85 16.23 35.95
C ILE A 3 -29.27 16.70 34.56
N GLU A 4 -28.32 16.87 33.64
CA GLU A 4 -28.62 17.16 32.23
C GLU A 4 -29.49 16.02 31.68
N PRO A 5 -30.75 16.29 31.32
CA PRO A 5 -31.67 15.27 30.87
C PRO A 5 -31.53 15.14 29.35
N ASP A 6 -30.55 14.39 28.84
CA ASP A 6 -30.53 14.03 27.40
C ASP A 6 -29.63 12.83 27.03
N ASP A 7 -29.20 12.00 28.00
CA ASP A 7 -28.51 10.72 27.72
C ASP A 7 -29.49 9.57 27.36
N LEU A 8 -30.79 9.87 27.16
CA LEU A 8 -31.79 8.87 26.78
C LEU A 8 -31.78 8.65 25.25
N ASP A 9 -31.06 7.61 24.86
CA ASP A 9 -31.30 6.82 23.64
C ASP A 9 -30.82 7.48 22.31
N PHE A 10 -29.59 8.01 22.29
CA PHE A 10 -28.91 8.36 21.04
C PHE A 10 -28.74 7.09 20.17
N LYS A 11 -29.62 6.95 19.18
CA LYS A 11 -29.59 5.87 18.19
C LYS A 11 -29.08 6.42 16.86
N PRO A 12 -27.80 6.20 16.52
CA PRO A 12 -27.23 6.77 15.31
C PRO A 12 -27.86 6.15 14.05
N ASP A 13 -28.41 7.00 13.20
CA ASP A 13 -28.85 6.64 11.85
C ASP A 13 -27.72 6.81 10.82
N TYR A 14 -28.04 6.63 9.53
CA TYR A 14 -27.07 6.77 8.45
C TYR A 14 -26.47 8.19 8.36
N ARG A 15 -27.24 9.23 8.70
CA ARG A 15 -26.80 10.63 8.61
C ARG A 15 -25.81 10.94 9.71
N HIS A 16 -26.06 10.43 10.93
CA HIS A 16 -25.11 10.55 12.03
C HIS A 16 -23.78 9.89 11.67
N LYS A 17 -23.82 8.66 11.13
CA LYS A 17 -22.61 7.94 10.70
C LYS A 17 -21.86 8.68 9.60
N ALA A 18 -22.57 9.19 8.59
CA ALA A 18 -21.95 9.91 7.49
C ALA A 18 -21.30 11.23 7.94
N ALA A 19 -21.97 12.00 8.79
CA ALA A 19 -21.41 13.22 9.37
C ALA A 19 -20.20 12.91 10.26
N ALA A 20 -20.31 11.90 11.14
CA ALA A 20 -19.25 11.52 12.06
C ALA A 20 -17.99 11.06 11.32
N ALA A 21 -18.14 10.27 10.26
CA ALA A 21 -17.02 9.84 9.41
C ALA A 21 -16.31 11.03 8.74
N HIS A 22 -17.05 12.03 8.24
CA HIS A 22 -16.42 13.23 7.66
C HIS A 22 -15.70 14.06 8.73
N LEU A 23 -16.31 14.29 9.89
CA LEU A 23 -15.66 15.02 10.98
C LEU A 23 -14.41 14.29 11.50
N ALA A 24 -14.44 12.96 11.55
CA ALA A 24 -13.30 12.13 11.96
C ALA A 24 -12.08 12.32 11.04
N ASN A 25 -12.33 12.54 9.75
CA ASN A 25 -11.31 12.82 8.73
C ASN A 25 -10.85 14.30 8.71
N GLY A 26 -11.32 15.13 9.64
CA GLY A 26 -10.90 16.54 9.77
C GLY A 26 -11.62 17.52 8.85
N PHE A 27 -12.70 17.09 8.18
CA PHE A 27 -13.52 17.99 7.37
C PHE A 27 -14.32 18.98 8.23
N THR A 28 -14.74 20.07 7.61
CA THR A 28 -15.50 21.14 8.25
C THR A 28 -16.93 20.71 8.57
N ASN A 29 -17.59 21.45 9.46
CA ASN A 29 -19.02 21.23 9.76
C ASN A 29 -19.91 21.39 8.52
N GLN A 30 -19.53 22.26 7.56
CA GLN A 30 -20.29 22.48 6.33
C GLN A 30 -20.25 21.23 5.46
N GLU A 31 -19.07 20.68 5.22
CA GLU A 31 -18.89 19.47 4.42
C GLU A 31 -19.58 18.25 5.06
N ALA A 32 -19.49 18.13 6.39
CA ALA A 32 -20.21 17.08 7.12
C ALA A 32 -21.74 17.24 7.00
N ALA A 33 -22.25 18.47 7.03
CA ALA A 33 -23.67 18.78 6.86
C ALA A 33 -24.16 18.44 5.45
N ASP A 34 -23.37 18.77 4.43
CA ASP A 34 -23.68 18.51 3.02
C ASP A 34 -23.81 17.00 2.76
N VAL A 35 -22.87 16.20 3.28
CA VAL A 35 -22.88 14.74 3.10
C VAL A 35 -24.00 14.08 3.88
N ALA A 36 -24.27 14.53 5.11
CA ALA A 36 -25.38 14.03 5.91
C ALA A 36 -26.75 14.58 5.46
N ARG A 37 -26.77 15.53 4.51
CA ARG A 37 -27.97 16.22 4.01
C ARG A 37 -28.79 16.86 5.15
N VAL A 38 -28.09 17.56 6.04
CA VAL A 38 -28.67 18.28 7.18
C VAL A 38 -28.14 19.71 7.22
N SER A 39 -28.64 20.53 8.15
CA SER A 39 -28.10 21.87 8.36
C SER A 39 -26.83 21.83 9.22
N THR A 40 -25.96 22.83 9.08
CA THR A 40 -24.79 23.00 9.96
C THR A 40 -25.18 23.18 11.43
N ALA A 41 -26.33 23.81 11.70
CA ALA A 41 -26.88 23.93 13.06
C ALA A 41 -27.24 22.55 13.65
N THR A 42 -27.69 21.61 12.81
CA THR A 42 -27.94 20.21 13.22
C THR A 42 -26.64 19.52 13.61
N ILE A 43 -25.55 19.71 12.83
CA ILE A 43 -24.22 19.19 13.17
C ILE A 43 -23.72 19.76 14.49
N GLU A 44 -23.83 21.08 14.69
CA GLU A 44 -23.44 21.73 15.95
C GLU A 44 -24.24 21.22 17.16
N ARG A 45 -25.53 20.91 16.98
CA ARG A 45 -26.33 20.25 18.02
C ARG A 45 -25.83 18.83 18.29
N TRP A 46 -25.59 18.03 17.25
CA TRP A 46 -25.08 16.65 17.39
C TRP A 46 -23.73 16.60 18.08
N LYS A 47 -22.82 17.53 17.80
CA LYS A 47 -21.50 17.61 18.46
C LYS A 47 -21.58 17.77 19.99
N ARG A 48 -22.72 18.18 20.54
CA ARG A 48 -22.94 18.27 21.99
C ARG A 48 -23.42 16.95 22.60
N LEU A 49 -23.90 16.01 21.78
CA LEU A 49 -24.35 14.69 22.21
C LEU A 49 -23.15 13.77 22.44
N LYS A 50 -23.02 13.20 23.64
CA LYS A 50 -21.93 12.24 23.96
C LYS A 50 -21.89 11.07 22.98
N GLY A 51 -23.05 10.51 22.64
CA GLY A 51 -23.12 9.38 21.70
C GLY A 51 -22.61 9.72 20.30
N PHE A 52 -22.80 10.97 19.84
CA PHE A 52 -22.24 11.41 18.56
C PHE A 52 -20.73 11.68 18.65
N GLN A 53 -20.25 12.21 19.77
CA GLN A 53 -18.81 12.37 20.02
C GLN A 53 -18.10 11.02 20.03
N GLN A 54 -18.68 10.00 20.69
CA GLN A 54 -18.19 8.62 20.65
C GLN A 54 -18.16 8.08 19.21
N LEU A 55 -19.22 8.30 18.44
CA LEU A 55 -19.27 7.88 17.04
C LEU A 55 -18.18 8.53 16.16
N VAL A 56 -17.84 9.80 16.40
CA VAL A 56 -16.73 10.49 15.73
C VAL A 56 -15.39 9.85 16.09
N GLU A 57 -15.17 9.54 17.38
CA GLU A 57 -13.92 8.92 17.83
C GLU A 57 -13.77 7.49 17.33
N GLU A 58 -14.84 6.69 17.34
CA GLU A 58 -14.88 5.36 16.73
C GLU A 58 -14.55 5.42 15.23
N SER A 59 -15.16 6.37 14.50
CA SER A 59 -14.88 6.56 13.08
C SER A 59 -13.42 6.96 12.83
N ARG A 60 -12.82 7.74 13.72
CA ARG A 60 -11.41 8.13 13.65
C ARG A 60 -10.48 6.93 13.88
N SER A 61 -10.77 6.10 14.89
CA SER A 61 -10.02 4.87 15.15
C SER A 61 -10.08 3.93 13.94
N GLN A 62 -11.27 3.72 13.37
CA GLN A 62 -11.43 2.87 12.18
C GLN A 62 -10.65 3.39 10.97
N ALA A 63 -10.65 4.71 10.75
CA ALA A 63 -9.87 5.32 9.67
C ALA A 63 -8.36 5.10 9.89
N PHE A 64 -7.88 5.23 11.13
CA PHE A 64 -6.48 4.97 11.48
C PHE A 64 -6.10 3.50 11.28
N ASP A 65 -6.92 2.58 11.77
CA ASP A 65 -6.69 1.13 11.63
C ASP A 65 -6.63 0.72 10.15
N TYR A 66 -7.48 1.31 9.31
CA TYR A 66 -7.44 1.09 7.86
C TYR A 66 -6.14 1.60 7.23
N ILE A 67 -5.67 2.79 7.62
CA ILE A 67 -4.41 3.35 7.13
C ILE A 67 -3.24 2.47 7.56
N ASP A 68 -3.15 2.11 8.84
CA ASP A 68 -2.07 1.27 9.38
C ASP A 68 -2.06 -0.12 8.70
N ALA A 69 -3.22 -0.76 8.53
CA ALA A 69 -3.32 -2.03 7.81
C ALA A 69 -2.83 -1.91 6.36
N ARG A 70 -3.20 -0.83 5.67
CA ARG A 70 -2.77 -0.58 4.28
C ARG A 70 -1.27 -0.29 4.18
N GLU A 71 -0.71 0.49 5.11
CA GLU A 71 0.72 0.76 5.16
C GLU A 71 1.52 -0.51 5.41
N ARG A 72 1.09 -1.37 6.35
CA ARG A 72 1.71 -2.68 6.59
C ARG A 72 1.67 -3.56 5.33
N GLN A 73 0.54 -3.61 4.64
CA GLN A 73 0.42 -4.37 3.38
C GLN A 73 1.37 -3.84 2.29
N LEU A 74 1.51 -2.52 2.16
CA LEU A 74 2.43 -1.90 1.20
C LEU A 74 3.89 -2.20 1.55
N LEU A 75 4.25 -2.15 2.83
CA LEU A 75 5.60 -2.48 3.31
C LEU A 75 5.93 -3.95 3.06
N GLU A 76 5.01 -4.86 3.35
CA GLU A 76 5.16 -6.29 3.09
C GLU A 76 5.31 -6.56 1.58
N THR A 77 4.49 -5.92 0.76
CA THR A 77 4.61 -6.03 -0.71
C THR A 77 5.96 -5.53 -1.20
N ASN A 78 6.44 -4.39 -0.69
CA ASN A 78 7.75 -3.84 -1.07
C ASN A 78 8.89 -4.77 -0.63
N PHE A 79 8.81 -5.32 0.58
CA PHE A 79 9.77 -6.29 1.09
C PHE A 79 9.83 -7.54 0.21
N ASN A 80 8.68 -8.11 -0.14
CA ASN A 80 8.58 -9.28 -1.01
C ASN A 80 9.17 -9.01 -2.40
N LEU A 81 8.85 -7.85 -3.00
CA LEU A 81 9.42 -7.45 -4.29
C LEU A 81 10.95 -7.27 -4.22
N ARG A 82 11.48 -6.74 -3.12
CA ARG A 82 12.94 -6.64 -2.91
C ARG A 82 13.60 -8.01 -2.77
N SER A 83 12.96 -8.93 -2.05
CA SER A 83 13.45 -10.32 -1.93
C SER A 83 13.51 -10.98 -3.30
N GLN A 84 12.43 -10.90 -4.09
CA GLN A 84 12.37 -11.45 -5.44
C GLN A 84 13.45 -10.86 -6.37
N ARG A 85 13.73 -9.55 -6.28
CA ARG A 85 14.84 -8.91 -7.01
C ARG A 85 16.19 -9.49 -6.63
N MET A 86 16.43 -9.73 -5.34
CA MET A 86 17.67 -10.29 -4.87
C MET A 86 17.85 -11.73 -5.36
N ASP A 87 16.80 -12.55 -5.27
CA ASP A 87 16.82 -13.94 -5.74
C ASP A 87 17.09 -14.01 -7.25
N LEU A 88 16.45 -13.14 -8.05
CA LEU A 88 16.71 -13.02 -9.49
C LEU A 88 18.14 -12.55 -9.78
N ALA A 89 18.65 -11.57 -9.04
CA ALA A 89 20.02 -11.10 -9.20
C ALA A 89 21.04 -12.21 -8.90
N LEU A 90 20.83 -12.98 -7.83
CA LEU A 90 21.67 -14.12 -7.48
C LEU A 90 21.62 -15.22 -8.54
N LEU A 91 20.43 -15.52 -9.09
CA LEU A 91 20.27 -16.48 -10.19
C LEU A 91 21.05 -16.03 -11.43
N LEU A 92 20.90 -14.76 -11.84
CA LEU A 92 21.60 -14.19 -13.00
C LEU A 92 23.12 -14.18 -12.79
N LEU A 93 23.60 -13.84 -11.59
CA LEU A 93 25.02 -13.90 -11.25
C LEU A 93 25.57 -15.33 -11.29
N GLY A 94 24.81 -16.31 -10.79
CA GLY A 94 25.16 -17.73 -10.91
C GLY A 94 25.28 -18.17 -12.37
N LYS A 95 24.34 -17.73 -13.23
CA LYS A 95 24.37 -18.03 -14.66
C LYS A 95 25.51 -17.36 -15.41
N LEU A 96 25.80 -16.10 -15.07
CA LEU A 96 27.00 -15.40 -15.55
C LEU A 96 28.26 -16.21 -15.24
N ARG A 97 28.37 -16.70 -14.00
CA ARG A 97 29.51 -17.50 -13.57
C ARG A 97 29.62 -18.81 -14.34
N GLU A 98 28.53 -19.60 -14.44
CA GLU A 98 28.50 -20.84 -15.22
C GLU A 98 28.89 -20.60 -16.69
N HIS A 99 28.40 -19.51 -17.29
CA HIS A 99 28.72 -19.15 -18.67
C HIS A 99 30.21 -18.82 -18.83
N ILE A 100 30.81 -18.07 -17.89
CA ILE A 100 32.25 -17.74 -17.91
C ILE A 100 33.11 -18.99 -17.71
N GLU A 101 32.75 -19.87 -16.78
CA GLU A 101 33.53 -21.09 -16.46
C GLU A 101 33.48 -22.13 -17.59
N GLY A 102 32.45 -22.12 -18.43
CA GLY A 102 32.29 -23.04 -19.56
C GLY A 102 32.84 -22.55 -20.91
N LEU A 103 33.31 -21.30 -21.00
CA LEU A 103 33.82 -20.71 -22.23
C LEU A 103 35.35 -20.78 -22.30
N GLN A 104 35.90 -21.11 -23.47
CA GLN A 104 37.30 -20.82 -23.75
C GLN A 104 37.47 -19.29 -23.82
N PRO A 105 38.62 -18.72 -23.42
CA PRO A 105 38.85 -17.27 -23.37
C PRO A 105 38.55 -16.54 -24.69
N GLU A 106 38.61 -17.27 -25.80
CA GLU A 106 38.46 -16.80 -27.18
C GLU A 106 36.98 -16.59 -27.57
N ASP A 107 36.06 -17.28 -26.89
CA ASP A 107 34.62 -17.29 -27.17
C ASP A 107 33.83 -16.32 -26.27
N ILE A 108 34.49 -15.66 -25.32
CA ILE A 108 33.85 -14.70 -24.41
C ILE A 108 33.56 -13.40 -25.17
N SER A 109 32.36 -13.33 -25.75
CA SER A 109 31.83 -12.09 -26.30
C SER A 109 31.58 -11.07 -25.19
N ILE A 110 32.31 -9.95 -25.24
CA ILE A 110 32.13 -8.78 -24.35
C ILE A 110 30.66 -8.30 -24.34
N ARG A 111 29.92 -8.45 -25.46
CA ARG A 111 28.49 -8.11 -25.52
C ARG A 111 27.61 -8.99 -24.64
N SER A 112 27.91 -10.29 -24.54
CA SER A 112 27.13 -11.24 -23.74
C SER A 112 27.30 -10.96 -22.23
N LEU A 113 28.54 -10.69 -21.81
CA LEU A 113 28.83 -10.29 -20.44
C LEU A 113 28.25 -8.92 -20.09
N ALA A 114 28.38 -7.93 -20.98
CA ALA A 114 27.80 -6.60 -20.78
C ALA A 114 26.26 -6.63 -20.70
N GLY A 115 25.59 -7.50 -21.46
CA GLY A 115 24.14 -7.66 -21.40
C GLY A 115 23.65 -8.24 -20.07
N LEU A 116 24.35 -9.24 -19.54
CA LEU A 116 24.00 -9.87 -18.26
C LEU A 116 24.38 -8.99 -17.06
N LEU A 117 25.54 -8.33 -17.08
CA LEU A 117 25.90 -7.31 -16.07
C LEU A 117 24.91 -6.14 -16.09
N GLY A 118 24.52 -5.69 -17.29
CA GLY A 118 23.50 -4.66 -17.46
C GLY A 118 22.15 -5.08 -16.85
N ALA A 119 21.72 -6.32 -17.04
CA ALA A 119 20.51 -6.87 -16.43
C ALA A 119 20.60 -6.93 -14.89
N VAL A 120 21.74 -7.35 -14.33
CA VAL A 120 21.97 -7.38 -12.87
C VAL A 120 21.95 -5.97 -12.27
N CYS A 121 22.63 -5.01 -12.92
CA CYS A 121 22.66 -3.63 -12.45
C CYS A 121 21.30 -2.91 -12.55
N SER A 122 20.48 -3.26 -13.54
CA SER A 122 19.15 -2.64 -13.72
C SER A 122 18.09 -3.16 -12.73
N LEU A 123 18.29 -4.33 -12.09
CA LEU A 123 17.39 -4.84 -11.06
C LEU A 123 17.33 -3.98 -9.77
N GLN A 124 18.33 -3.13 -9.53
CA GLN A 124 18.38 -2.24 -8.35
C GLN A 124 17.41 -1.05 -8.46
N SER A 125 17.05 -0.64 -9.68
CA SER A 125 16.13 0.48 -9.96
C SER A 125 14.93 0.08 -10.81
N ALA A 126 14.83 -1.19 -11.19
CA ALA A 126 13.78 -1.75 -12.03
C ALA A 126 12.38 -1.45 -11.49
N SER A 127 11.44 -1.11 -12.38
CA SER A 127 10.01 -1.20 -12.11
C SER A 127 9.55 -2.67 -12.09
N GLU A 128 8.30 -2.93 -11.71
CA GLU A 128 7.70 -4.28 -11.83
C GLU A 128 7.70 -4.78 -13.29
N ASP A 129 7.49 -3.88 -14.25
CA ASP A 129 7.56 -4.20 -15.68
C ASP A 129 8.97 -4.61 -16.14
N ASP A 130 10.00 -4.00 -15.55
CA ASP A 130 11.40 -4.33 -15.85
C ASP A 130 11.79 -5.69 -15.25
N LEU A 131 11.20 -6.06 -14.11
CA LEU A 131 11.30 -7.40 -13.54
C LEU A 131 10.65 -8.44 -14.44
N ILE A 132 9.43 -8.19 -14.94
CA ILE A 132 8.72 -9.09 -15.85
C ILE A 132 9.52 -9.30 -17.15
N LYS A 133 10.07 -8.23 -17.72
CA LYS A 133 10.95 -8.32 -18.90
C LYS A 133 12.22 -9.12 -18.62
N SER A 134 12.84 -8.90 -17.46
CA SER A 134 14.06 -9.63 -17.05
C SER A 134 13.77 -11.12 -16.80
N MET A 135 12.62 -11.45 -16.20
CA MET A 135 12.15 -12.83 -16.04
C MET A 135 11.85 -13.49 -17.38
N TRP A 136 11.20 -12.78 -18.32
CA TRP A 136 10.95 -13.30 -19.67
C TRP A 136 12.24 -13.58 -20.44
N ILE A 137 13.25 -12.71 -20.30
CA ILE A 137 14.60 -12.95 -20.84
C ILE A 137 15.17 -14.25 -20.25
N CYS A 138 15.07 -14.45 -18.93
CA CYS A 138 15.52 -15.69 -18.28
C CYS A 138 14.81 -16.93 -18.84
N GLU A 139 13.48 -16.90 -18.96
CA GLU A 139 12.70 -18.03 -19.51
C GLU A 139 13.03 -18.32 -20.98
N LYS A 140 13.22 -17.28 -21.81
CA LYS A 140 13.60 -17.41 -23.23
C LYS A 140 14.93 -18.13 -23.42
N TYR A 141 15.85 -17.99 -22.47
CA TYR A 141 17.14 -18.68 -22.47
C TYR A 141 17.10 -20.02 -21.68
N GLY A 142 15.91 -20.53 -21.35
CA GLY A 142 15.71 -21.85 -20.76
C GLY A 142 15.81 -21.91 -19.23
N TYR A 143 15.77 -20.77 -18.55
CA TYR A 143 15.93 -20.71 -17.09
C TYR A 143 14.58 -20.60 -16.37
N LYS A 144 14.31 -21.53 -15.46
CA LYS A 144 13.11 -21.50 -14.63
C LYS A 144 13.33 -20.58 -13.43
N VAL A 145 12.52 -19.53 -13.33
CA VAL A 145 12.37 -18.76 -12.10
C VAL A 145 11.30 -19.45 -11.27
N ASN A 146 11.59 -19.80 -10.02
CA ASN A 146 10.54 -20.32 -9.13
C ASN A 146 9.52 -19.20 -8.90
N LYS A 147 8.27 -19.48 -9.25
CA LYS A 147 7.12 -18.61 -8.96
C LYS A 147 6.75 -18.67 -7.49
#